data_AF-A0A935PGQ4-F1
#
_entry.id   AF-A0A935PGQ4-F1
#
_cell.length_a   1.000
_cell.length_b   1.000
_cell.length_c   1.000
_cell.angle_alpha   90.00
_cell.angle_beta   90.00
_cell.angle_gamma   90.00
#
_symmetry.space_group_name_H-M   'P 1'
#
loop_
_entity.id
_entity.type
_entity.pdbx_description
1 polymer ?
#
loop_
_entity_poly.entity_id
_entity_poly.type
_entity_poly.pdbx_seq_one_letter_code
_entity_poly.pdbx_strand_id
1 'polypeptide(L)'
;MVLHPGHDELHGITVLIEGASGRTYVGRWHERQERGVVMRDTTILEPGNDREGWLAQLRKFGVPPEHRTLVIPADEFLSVGKF
;
A
#
# COMPACT_ATOMS: atom_id res chain seq x y z
N MET A 1 8.11 2.47 30.77
CA MET A 1 7.37 2.86 29.55
C MET A 1 7.63 1.77 28.53
N VAL A 2 6.75 0.79 28.43
CA VAL A 2 6.94 -0.39 27.57
C VAL A 2 6.29 -0.08 26.22
N LEU A 3 7.13 0.13 25.20
CA LEU A 3 6.71 0.13 23.80
C LEU A 3 6.27 -1.30 23.47
N HIS A 4 5.03 -1.48 23.03
CA HIS A 4 4.46 -2.78 22.73
C HIS A 4 5.24 -3.46 21.58
N PRO A 5 5.62 -4.74 21.71
CA PRO A 5 6.19 -5.50 20.60
C PRO A 5 5.06 -5.81 19.61
N GLY A 6 5.09 -5.19 18.42
CA GLY A 6 4.14 -5.50 17.34
C GLY A 6 3.58 -4.30 16.56
N HIS A 7 3.91 -3.07 16.94
CA HIS A 7 3.55 -1.92 16.11
C HIS A 7 4.56 -1.75 14.98
N ASP A 8 4.16 -2.21 13.81
CA ASP A 8 4.76 -1.81 12.56
C ASP A 8 4.68 -0.27 12.46
N GLU A 9 5.81 0.41 12.27
CA GLU A 9 5.89 1.88 12.29
C GLU A 9 4.96 2.54 11.24
N LEU A 10 4.52 1.76 10.26
CA LEU A 10 3.61 2.19 9.21
C LEU A 10 2.13 2.01 9.56
N HIS A 11 1.77 1.40 10.69
CA HIS A 11 0.37 1.10 11.03
C HIS A 11 -0.54 2.33 10.94
N GLY A 12 -1.54 2.24 10.05
CA GLY A 12 -2.54 3.27 9.81
C GLY A 12 -2.14 4.37 8.83
N ILE A 13 -0.87 4.41 8.39
CA ILE A 13 -0.32 5.39 7.44
C ILE A 13 -0.69 5.00 6.01
N THR A 14 -1.06 5.99 5.19
CA THR A 14 -1.21 5.77 3.74
C THR A 14 0.17 5.60 3.12
N VAL A 15 0.38 4.46 2.48
CA VAL A 15 1.64 4.09 1.85
C VAL A 15 1.44 3.80 0.38
N LEU A 16 2.53 3.92 -0.36
CA LEU A 16 2.68 3.40 -1.71
C LEU A 16 3.53 2.13 -1.63
N ILE A 17 3.05 1.06 -2.27
CA ILE A 17 3.80 -0.19 -2.43
C ILE A 17 4.04 -0.45 -3.91
N GLU A 18 5.27 -0.82 -4.24
CA GLU A 18 5.64 -1.29 -5.57
C GLU A 18 5.57 -2.81 -5.63
N GLY A 19 4.88 -3.30 -6.65
CA GLY A 19 4.63 -4.72 -6.92
C GLY A 19 5.65 -5.32 -7.89
N ALA A 20 6.03 -6.58 -7.68
CA ALA A 20 6.90 -7.34 -8.58
C ALA A 20 6.30 -7.52 -9.98
N SER A 21 4.96 -7.59 -10.07
CA SER A 21 4.22 -7.60 -11.33
C SER A 21 4.21 -6.26 -12.08
N GLY A 22 4.79 -5.20 -11.51
CA GLY A 22 4.70 -3.83 -12.01
C GLY A 22 3.45 -3.09 -11.57
N ARG A 23 2.59 -3.71 -10.74
CA ARG A 23 1.47 -3.03 -10.08
C ARG A 23 1.97 -2.02 -9.05
N THR A 24 1.21 -0.95 -8.88
CA THR A 24 1.43 0.01 -7.77
C THR A 24 0.19 0.02 -6.89
N TYR A 25 0.38 -0.10 -5.58
CA TYR A 25 -0.71 -0.11 -4.61
C TYR A 25 -0.64 1.16 -3.76
N VAL A 26 -1.77 1.81 -3.53
CA VAL A 26 -1.87 2.93 -2.59
C VAL A 26 -3.01 2.66 -1.63
N GLY A 27 -2.73 2.70 -0.33
CA GLY A 27 -3.72 2.42 0.70
C GLY A 27 -3.12 2.53 2.10
N ARG A 28 -3.91 2.20 3.12
CA ARG A 28 -3.48 2.29 4.52
C ARG A 28 -2.80 1.00 4.94
N TRP A 29 -1.55 1.10 5.39
CA TRP A 29 -0.85 -0.03 5.96
C TRP A 29 -1.56 -0.53 7.21
N HIS A 30 -1.84 -1.82 7.27
CA HIS A 30 -2.39 -2.44 8.47
C HIS A 30 -1.31 -3.21 9.21
N GLU A 31 -0.69 -4.19 8.58
CA GLU A 31 0.35 -5.01 9.20
C GLU A 31 1.10 -5.81 8.15
N ARG A 32 2.32 -6.22 8.49
CA ARG A 32 3.04 -7.25 7.74
C ARG A 32 2.90 -8.61 8.43
N GLN A 33 2.55 -9.61 7.63
CA GLN A 33 2.43 -11.01 8.03
C GLN A 33 3.35 -11.87 7.15
N GLU A 34 3.52 -13.15 7.50
CA GLU A 34 4.33 -14.09 6.71
C GLU A 34 3.86 -14.19 5.25
N ARG A 35 2.54 -14.17 5.02
CA ARG A 35 1.94 -14.25 3.67
C ARG A 35 2.05 -12.96 2.85
N GLY A 36 2.44 -11.84 3.46
CA GLY A 36 2.53 -10.56 2.79
C GLY A 36 2.03 -9.37 3.61
N VAL A 37 1.71 -8.27 2.94
CA VAL A 37 1.28 -7.01 3.58
C VAL A 37 -0.23 -6.88 3.52
N VAL A 38 -0.86 -6.66 4.66
CA VAL A 38 -2.27 -6.32 4.76
C VAL A 38 -2.43 -4.82 4.62
N MET A 39 -3.21 -4.39 3.64
CA MET A 39 -3.61 -3.00 3.44
C MET A 39 -5.13 -2.83 3.55
N ARG A 40 -5.56 -1.64 3.95
CA ARG A 40 -6.96 -1.22 3.98
C ARG A 40 -7.19 -0.07 3.00
N ASP A 41 -8.42 0.05 2.52
CA ASP A 41 -8.87 1.15 1.66
C ASP A 41 -7.88 1.40 0.49
N THR A 42 -7.59 0.34 -0.26
CA THR A 42 -6.53 0.28 -1.27
C THR A 42 -7.08 0.46 -2.69
N THR A 43 -6.33 1.20 -3.51
CA THR A 43 -6.47 1.28 -4.97
C THR A 43 -5.22 0.70 -5.62
N ILE A 44 -5.37 0.19 -6.84
CA ILE A 44 -4.32 -0.51 -7.57
C ILE A 44 -4.16 0.15 -8.94
N LEU A 45 -2.92 0.44 -9.32
CA LEU A 45 -2.55 0.78 -10.67
C LEU A 45 -1.99 -0.46 -11.36
N GLU A 46 -2.66 -0.89 -12.43
CA GLU A 46 -2.16 -1.96 -13.29
C GLU A 46 -0.92 -1.53 -14.09
N PRO A 47 0.01 -2.44 -14.40
CA PRO A 47 1.22 -2.14 -15.14
C PRO A 47 0.91 -1.56 -16.54
N GLY A 48 1.77 -0.66 -17.01
CA GLY A 48 1.63 0.00 -18.31
C GLY A 48 0.76 1.26 -18.29
N ASN A 49 0.11 1.59 -17.18
CA ASN A 49 -0.59 2.86 -17.00
C ASN A 49 0.35 3.99 -16.53
N ASP A 50 -0.07 5.25 -16.76
CA ASP A 50 0.66 6.43 -16.30
C ASP A 50 0.64 6.53 -14.77
N ARG A 51 1.74 6.09 -14.16
CA ARG A 51 1.93 6.13 -12.71
C ARG A 51 2.01 7.54 -12.17
N GLU A 52 2.76 8.44 -12.81
CA GLU A 52 2.95 9.79 -12.27
C GLU A 52 1.65 10.59 -12.31
N GLY A 53 0.93 10.53 -13.44
CA GLY A 53 -0.37 11.17 -13.58
C GLY A 53 -1.38 10.61 -12.59
N TRP A 54 -1.44 9.29 -12.41
CA TRP A 54 -2.31 8.66 -11.42
C TRP A 54 -1.98 9.09 -9.99
N LEU A 55 -0.71 9.06 -9.58
CA LEU A 55 -0.29 9.50 -8.24
C LEU A 55 -0.60 11.00 -8.01
N ALA A 56 -0.47 11.84 -9.03
CA ALA A 56 -0.84 13.25 -8.94
C ALA A 56 -2.36 13.43 -8.71
N GLN A 57 -3.21 12.62 -9.35
CA GLN A 57 -4.65 12.62 -9.10
C GLN A 57 -4.98 12.20 -7.66
N LEU A 58 -4.37 11.10 -7.19
CA LEU A 58 -4.58 10.60 -5.83
C LEU A 58 -4.16 11.61 -4.76
N ARG A 59 -3.05 12.34 -4.97
CA ARG A 59 -2.63 13.40 -4.03
C ARG A 59 -3.58 14.60 -4.04
N LYS A 60 -4.18 14.91 -5.18
CA LYS A 60 -5.09 16.04 -5.34
C LYS A 60 -6.48 15.76 -4.78
N PHE A 61 -7.00 14.56 -4.98
CA PHE A 61 -8.40 14.21 -4.70
C PHE A 61 -8.57 13.20 -3.56
N GLY A 62 -7.47 12.66 -3.04
CA GLY A 62 -7.49 11.56 -2.10
C GLY A 62 -7.52 10.20 -2.80
N VAL A 63 -7.34 9.16 -2.01
CA VAL A 63 -7.30 7.76 -2.48
C VAL A 63 -8.73 7.22 -2.56
N PRO A 64 -9.28 6.90 -3.75
CA PRO A 64 -10.58 6.24 -3.86
C PRO A 64 -10.40 4.74 -3.61
N PRO A 65 -10.93 4.18 -2.51
CA PRO A 65 -10.67 2.78 -2.17
C PRO A 65 -11.48 1.84 -3.08
N GLU A 66 -10.77 0.99 -3.84
CA GLU A 66 -11.34 -0.11 -4.61
C GLU A 66 -11.51 -1.36 -3.75
N HIS A 67 -10.57 -1.58 -2.83
CA HIS A 67 -10.53 -2.72 -1.93
C HIS A 67 -10.54 -2.27 -0.47
N ARG A 68 -11.55 -2.70 0.29
CA ARG A 68 -11.61 -2.43 1.75
C ARG A 68 -10.48 -3.09 2.52
N THR A 69 -10.10 -4.29 2.12
CA THR A 69 -8.95 -5.03 2.66
C THR A 69 -8.32 -5.81 1.54
N LEU A 70 -7.01 -5.66 1.38
CA LEU A 70 -6.21 -6.36 0.39
C LEU A 70 -4.98 -6.94 1.07
N VAL A 71 -4.62 -8.17 0.72
CA VAL A 71 -3.34 -8.75 1.09
C VAL A 71 -2.47 -8.73 -0.16
N ILE A 72 -1.38 -7.97 -0.12
CA ILE A 72 -0.34 -7.99 -1.16
C ILE A 72 0.58 -9.17 -0.82
N PRO A 73 0.65 -10.20 -1.68
CA PRO A 73 1.50 -11.37 -1.44
C PRO A 73 2.98 -11.00 -1.21
N ALA A 74 3.69 -11.82 -0.44
CA ALA A 74 5.09 -11.56 -0.11
C ALA A 74 6.02 -11.55 -1.34
N ASP A 75 5.73 -12.37 -2.34
CA ASP A 75 6.42 -12.44 -3.64
C ASP A 75 6.09 -11.26 -4.56
N GLU A 76 4.94 -10.64 -4.35
CA GLU A 76 4.53 -9.43 -5.04
C GLU A 76 5.14 -8.16 -4.41
N PHE A 77 5.48 -8.16 -3.11
CA PHE A 77 6.01 -6.96 -2.44
C PHE A 77 7.46 -6.67 -2.82
N LEU A 78 7.76 -5.49 -3.38
CA LEU A 78 9.14 -5.03 -3.62
C LEU A 78 9.59 -3.95 -2.63
N SER A 79 8.83 -2.86 -2.53
CA SER A 79 9.22 -1.68 -1.76
C SER A 79 8.00 -1.00 -1.15
N VAL A 80 8.22 -0.21 -0.11
CA VAL A 80 7.18 0.63 0.51
C VAL A 80 7.73 2.02 0.78
N GLY A 81 6.89 3.03 0.52
CA GLY A 81 7.16 4.43 0.87
C GLY A 81 5.91 5.10 1.44
N LYS A 82 6.09 6.20 2.17
CA LYS A 82 4.96 7.07 2.56
C LYS A 82 4.40 7.72 1.29
N PHE A 83 3.07 7.75 1.18
CA PHE A 83 2.38 8.26 -0.01
C PHE A 83 2.20 9.79 0.01
#